data_AF-A0A1W9VJB9-F1
#
_entry.id   AF-A0A1W9VJB9-F1
#
_cell.length_a   1.000
_cell.length_b   1.000
_cell.length_c   1.000
_cell.angle_alpha   90.00
_cell.angle_beta   90.00
_cell.angle_gamma   90.00
#
_symmetry.space_group_name_H-M   'P 1'
#
loop_
_entity.id
_entity.type
_entity.pdbx_description
1 polymer ?
#
loop_
_entity_poly.entity_id
_entity_poly.type
_entity_poly.pdbx_seq_one_letter_code
_entity_poly.pdbx_strand_id
1 'polypeptide(L)'
;MLSTAKNIREADAIVNVLVSSKISGTIACAQAAQERLPDITMRTVDTFSSSMGLGLVVLAAARAVAAGKSLDEVVAVAEDVTSRLHLLFVVDTLEYLHRGGRITGGKRMLGTALQIKPILHFKDGLIQPLSQTRTKRKAIAQMLDIAEQRLGGKKMAEAAIVDVDVPEEGDKVAKMIEDRFSVPLIHRSGVSPVVGTHVGPGAIGLAFYAET
;
A
#
# COMPACT_ATOMS: atom_id res chain seq x y z
N MET A 1 9.98 9.88 -19.16
CA MET A 1 9.86 8.88 -20.24
C MET A 1 11.20 8.52 -20.87
N LEU A 2 12.02 9.50 -21.31
CA LEU A 2 13.32 9.22 -21.95
C LEU A 2 14.34 8.50 -21.04
N SER A 3 14.40 8.83 -19.74
CA SER A 3 15.31 8.15 -18.79
C SER A 3 14.89 6.71 -18.49
N THR A 4 13.59 6.45 -18.33
CA THR A 4 13.06 5.11 -18.11
C THR A 4 13.36 4.21 -19.31
N ALA A 5 13.15 4.69 -20.54
CA ALA A 5 13.46 3.94 -21.76
C ALA A 5 14.96 3.65 -21.92
N LYS A 6 15.84 4.56 -21.47
CA LYS A 6 17.29 4.33 -21.45
C LYS A 6 17.68 3.25 -20.44
N ASN A 7 17.21 3.37 -19.19
CA ASN A 7 17.52 2.41 -18.13
C ASN A 7 16.98 1.00 -18.42
N ILE A 8 15.83 0.90 -19.11
CA ILE A 8 15.26 -0.37 -19.57
C ILE A 8 16.20 -1.11 -20.54
N ARG A 9 16.96 -0.39 -21.37
CA ARG A 9 17.85 -0.99 -22.38
C ARG A 9 19.21 -1.41 -21.82
N GLU A 10 19.56 -0.95 -20.63
CA GLU A 10 20.83 -1.25 -19.95
C GLU A 10 20.66 -2.32 -18.86
N ALA A 11 19.43 -2.73 -18.53
CA ALA A 11 19.15 -3.73 -17.50
C ALA A 11 19.09 -5.15 -18.09
N ASP A 12 19.69 -6.12 -17.39
CA ASP A 12 19.62 -7.55 -17.76
C ASP A 12 18.19 -8.11 -17.62
N ALA A 13 17.44 -7.61 -16.62
CA ALA A 13 16.06 -7.95 -16.37
C ALA A 13 15.34 -6.85 -15.57
N ILE A 14 14.00 -6.87 -15.62
CA ILE A 14 13.13 -5.89 -14.95
C ILE A 14 12.10 -6.60 -14.10
N VAL A 15 11.95 -6.16 -12.85
CA VAL A 15 10.85 -6.57 -11.96
C VAL A 15 9.88 -5.40 -11.81
N ASN A 16 8.70 -5.54 -12.40
CA ASN A 16 7.60 -4.58 -12.32
C ASN A 16 6.73 -4.89 -11.10
N VAL A 17 6.99 -4.23 -9.97
CA VAL A 17 6.13 -4.30 -8.78
C VAL A 17 5.06 -3.22 -8.88
N LEU A 18 3.81 -3.60 -9.09
CA LEU A 18 2.76 -2.67 -9.52
C LEU A 18 1.54 -2.70 -8.61
N VAL A 19 0.76 -1.61 -8.70
CA VAL A 19 -0.50 -1.41 -7.97
C VAL A 19 -1.49 -2.52 -8.33
N SER A 20 -2.35 -2.87 -7.37
CA SER A 20 -3.40 -3.87 -7.53
C SER A 20 -4.08 -3.81 -8.90
N SER A 21 -4.05 -4.93 -9.63
CA SER A 21 -4.76 -5.07 -10.91
C SER A 21 -6.28 -4.84 -10.78
N LYS A 22 -6.83 -4.94 -9.56
CA LYS A 22 -8.26 -4.77 -9.31
C LYS A 22 -8.72 -3.31 -9.28
N ILE A 23 -7.79 -2.35 -9.14
CA ILE A 23 -8.11 -0.92 -9.06
C ILE A 23 -7.45 -0.07 -10.15
N SER A 24 -6.54 -0.66 -10.92
CA SER A 24 -5.81 0.00 -12.01
C SER A 24 -5.47 -0.97 -13.14
N GLY A 25 -5.48 -0.46 -14.38
CA GLY A 25 -5.04 -1.19 -15.56
C GLY A 25 -3.52 -1.29 -15.72
N THR A 26 -2.72 -0.79 -14.77
CA THR A 26 -1.24 -0.71 -14.88
C THR A 26 -0.59 -2.07 -15.14
N ILE A 27 -1.09 -3.15 -14.54
CA ILE A 27 -0.62 -4.53 -14.79
C ILE A 27 -0.84 -4.92 -16.25
N ALA A 28 -2.03 -4.66 -16.80
CA ALA A 28 -2.33 -4.95 -18.20
C ALA A 28 -1.44 -4.14 -19.16
N CYS A 29 -1.13 -2.89 -18.80
CA CYS A 29 -0.16 -2.08 -19.57
C CYS A 29 1.25 -2.69 -19.54
N ALA A 30 1.71 -3.23 -18.41
CA ALA A 30 3.01 -3.87 -18.29
C ALA A 30 3.08 -5.17 -19.11
N GLN A 31 2.01 -5.97 -19.10
CA GLN A 31 1.89 -7.18 -19.93
C GLN A 31 1.94 -6.83 -21.43
N ALA A 32 1.18 -5.81 -21.85
CA ALA A 32 1.22 -5.34 -23.23
C ALA A 32 2.59 -4.76 -23.64
N ALA A 33 3.33 -4.17 -22.70
CA ALA A 33 4.69 -3.70 -22.93
C ALA A 33 5.67 -4.87 -23.11
N GLN A 34 5.53 -5.94 -22.32
CA GLN A 34 6.34 -7.15 -22.43
C GLN A 34 6.17 -7.82 -23.80
N GLU A 35 4.94 -7.90 -24.33
CA GLU A 35 4.68 -8.42 -25.69
C GLU A 35 5.39 -7.61 -26.79
N ARG A 36 5.58 -6.30 -26.57
CA ARG A 36 6.22 -5.38 -27.53
C ARG A 36 7.73 -5.31 -27.40
N LEU A 37 8.29 -5.82 -26.31
CA LEU A 37 9.72 -5.77 -25.99
C LEU A 37 10.22 -7.19 -25.64
N PRO A 38 10.11 -8.17 -26.57
CA PRO A 38 10.40 -9.57 -26.27
C PRO A 38 11.86 -9.84 -25.90
N ASP A 39 12.78 -8.95 -26.28
CA ASP A 39 14.21 -9.07 -25.99
C ASP A 39 14.56 -8.65 -24.55
N ILE A 40 13.60 -8.09 -23.80
CA ILE A 40 13.81 -7.63 -22.42
C ILE A 40 13.11 -8.58 -21.46
N THR A 41 13.89 -9.22 -20.59
CA THR A 41 13.35 -10.10 -19.56
C THR A 41 12.58 -9.26 -18.53
N MET A 42 11.25 -9.45 -18.46
CA MET A 42 10.39 -8.75 -17.49
C MET A 42 9.60 -9.73 -16.64
N ARG A 43 9.49 -9.46 -15.34
CA ARG A 43 8.60 -10.16 -14.41
C ARG A 43 7.69 -9.14 -13.74
N THR A 44 6.41 -9.44 -13.66
CA THR A 44 5.42 -8.53 -13.11
C THR A 44 4.84 -9.11 -11.83
N VAL A 45 4.90 -8.34 -10.74
CA VAL A 45 4.33 -8.67 -9.44
C VAL A 45 3.14 -7.76 -9.20
N ASP A 46 1.95 -8.37 -9.09
CA ASP A 46 0.76 -7.69 -8.63
C ASP A 46 0.77 -7.66 -7.10
N THR A 47 0.84 -6.46 -6.52
CA THR A 47 0.91 -6.29 -5.06
C THR A 47 -0.42 -6.47 -4.36
N PHE A 48 -1.55 -6.50 -5.10
CA PHE A 48 -2.89 -6.45 -4.51
C PHE A 48 -3.06 -5.30 -3.49
N SER A 49 -2.24 -4.26 -3.62
CA SER A 49 -2.15 -3.12 -2.73
C SER A 49 -1.87 -1.83 -3.51
N SER A 50 -1.58 -0.74 -2.81
CA SER A 50 -1.22 0.57 -3.38
C SER A 50 -0.36 1.36 -2.40
N SER A 51 0.02 2.59 -2.76
CA SER A 51 0.76 3.52 -1.90
C SER A 51 2.01 2.85 -1.29
N MET A 52 2.32 3.11 -0.02
CA MET A 52 3.45 2.46 0.65
C MET A 52 3.24 0.97 0.93
N GLY A 53 2.03 0.42 0.76
CA GLY A 53 1.88 -1.03 0.69
C GLY A 53 2.68 -1.63 -0.45
N LEU A 54 2.52 -1.06 -1.65
CA LEU A 54 3.38 -1.35 -2.81
C LEU A 54 4.84 -0.95 -2.53
N GLY A 55 5.05 0.22 -1.93
CA GLY A 55 6.39 0.74 -1.62
C GLY A 55 7.24 -0.22 -0.79
N LEU A 56 6.66 -0.84 0.25
CA LEU A 56 7.35 -1.83 1.08
C LEU A 56 7.77 -3.07 0.27
N VAL A 57 6.95 -3.53 -0.68
CA VAL A 57 7.30 -4.64 -1.58
C VAL A 57 8.46 -4.25 -2.50
N VAL A 58 8.44 -3.03 -3.05
CA VAL A 58 9.54 -2.49 -3.87
C VAL A 58 10.84 -2.42 -3.07
N LEU A 59 10.78 -1.92 -1.84
CA LEU A 59 11.96 -1.81 -0.97
C LEU A 59 12.55 -3.18 -0.64
N ALA A 60 11.71 -4.18 -0.37
CA ALA A 60 12.17 -5.55 -0.13
C ALA A 60 12.83 -6.15 -1.39
N ALA A 61 12.20 -6.00 -2.56
CA ALA A 61 12.77 -6.45 -3.83
C ALA A 61 14.10 -5.76 -4.16
N ALA A 62 14.19 -4.45 -3.94
CA ALA A 62 15.42 -3.67 -4.16
C ALA A 62 16.56 -4.13 -3.24
N ARG A 63 16.26 -4.45 -1.97
CA ARG A 63 17.25 -5.03 -1.04
C ARG A 63 17.72 -6.40 -1.52
N ALA A 64 16.83 -7.24 -2.05
CA ALA A 64 17.21 -8.53 -2.63
C ALA A 64 18.15 -8.35 -3.84
N VAL A 65 17.84 -7.42 -4.74
CA VAL A 65 18.73 -7.05 -5.87
C VAL A 65 20.10 -6.60 -5.36
N ALA A 66 20.13 -5.70 -4.37
CA ALA A 66 21.38 -5.19 -3.80
C ALA A 66 22.22 -6.28 -3.12
N ALA A 67 21.57 -7.34 -2.62
CA ALA A 67 22.22 -8.53 -2.05
C ALA A 67 22.70 -9.54 -3.12
N GLY A 68 22.60 -9.21 -4.41
CA GLY A 68 23.03 -10.08 -5.51
C GLY A 68 22.10 -11.26 -5.77
N LYS A 69 20.84 -11.19 -5.34
CA LYS A 69 19.85 -12.25 -5.60
C LYS A 69 19.53 -12.35 -7.08
N SER A 70 19.26 -13.58 -7.52
CA SER A 70 18.78 -13.84 -8.89
C SER A 70 17.40 -13.24 -9.13
N LEU A 71 17.02 -13.08 -10.40
CA LEU A 71 15.70 -12.56 -10.78
C LEU A 71 14.54 -13.32 -10.11
N ASP A 72 14.59 -14.67 -10.11
CA ASP A 72 13.55 -15.51 -9.51
C ASP A 72 13.49 -15.33 -7.99
N GLU A 73 14.64 -15.22 -7.32
CA GLU A 73 14.68 -14.94 -5.88
C GLU A 73 14.13 -13.55 -5.54
N VAL A 74 14.42 -12.53 -6.36
CA VAL A 74 13.88 -11.17 -6.16
C VAL A 74 12.35 -11.17 -6.29
N VAL A 75 11.82 -11.87 -7.30
CA VAL A 75 10.37 -12.04 -7.47
C VAL A 75 9.77 -12.79 -6.28
N ALA A 76 10.39 -13.87 -5.82
CA ALA A 76 9.92 -14.64 -4.68
C ALA A 76 9.88 -13.79 -3.38
N VAL A 77 10.87 -12.93 -3.16
CA VAL A 77 10.87 -11.98 -2.02
C VAL A 77 9.71 -10.99 -2.14
N ALA A 78 9.47 -10.45 -3.33
CA ALA A 78 8.37 -9.51 -3.55
C ALA A 78 7.00 -10.18 -3.29
N GLU A 79 6.83 -11.42 -3.76
CA GLU A 79 5.61 -12.21 -3.56
C GLU A 79 5.40 -12.62 -2.10
N ASP A 80 6.45 -13.03 -1.39
CA ASP A 80 6.38 -13.34 0.05
C ASP A 80 5.94 -12.12 0.85
N VAL A 81 6.59 -10.96 0.67
CA VAL A 81 6.20 -9.73 1.34
C VAL A 81 4.76 -9.34 0.99
N THR A 82 4.38 -9.47 -0.28
CA THR A 82 3.00 -9.22 -0.74
C THR A 82 1.99 -10.10 0.01
N SER A 83 2.29 -11.38 0.21
CA SER A 83 1.37 -12.34 0.85
C SER A 83 1.06 -12.04 2.32
N ARG A 84 1.95 -11.30 3.01
CA ARG A 84 1.83 -10.94 4.43
C ARG A 84 1.67 -9.43 4.63
N LEU A 85 1.51 -8.69 3.54
CA LEU A 85 1.32 -7.25 3.53
C LEU A 85 -0.09 -6.87 4.00
N HIS A 86 -0.14 -5.81 4.80
CA HIS A 86 -1.37 -5.15 5.18
C HIS A 86 -1.28 -3.67 4.89
N LEU A 87 -2.36 -3.12 4.35
CA LEU A 87 -2.59 -1.69 4.24
C LEU A 87 -3.94 -1.36 4.85
N LEU A 88 -3.90 -0.67 5.99
CA LEU A 88 -5.05 -0.14 6.71
C LEU A 88 -5.06 1.38 6.56
N PHE A 89 -6.23 1.99 6.48
CA PHE A 89 -6.31 3.44 6.40
C PHE A 89 -7.63 4.00 6.89
N VAL A 90 -7.55 5.19 7.47
CA VAL A 90 -8.69 5.99 7.93
C VAL A 90 -8.90 7.14 6.96
N VAL A 91 -10.15 7.38 6.58
CA VAL A 91 -10.55 8.52 5.74
C VAL A 91 -11.58 9.37 6.47
N ASP A 92 -11.66 10.65 6.09
CA ASP A 92 -12.66 11.54 6.65
C ASP A 92 -14.06 11.34 6.07
N THR A 93 -14.14 10.84 4.84
CA THR A 93 -15.37 10.52 4.12
C THR A 93 -15.12 9.45 3.05
N LEU A 94 -16.14 8.68 2.69
CA LEU A 94 -16.09 7.73 1.57
C LEU A 94 -16.36 8.37 0.20
N GLU A 95 -16.73 9.65 0.17
CA GLU A 95 -17.18 10.34 -1.04
C GLU A 95 -16.14 10.29 -2.17
N TYR A 96 -14.87 10.54 -1.86
CA TYR A 96 -13.77 10.50 -2.85
C TYR A 96 -13.59 9.11 -3.46
N LEU A 97 -13.62 8.07 -2.63
CA LEU A 97 -13.47 6.69 -3.08
C LEU A 97 -14.68 6.25 -3.90
N HIS A 98 -15.87 6.70 -3.51
CA HIS A 98 -17.11 6.40 -4.21
C HIS A 98 -17.17 7.07 -5.58
N ARG A 99 -16.92 8.38 -5.65
CA ARG A 99 -16.82 9.13 -6.92
C ARG A 99 -15.72 8.57 -7.81
N GLY A 100 -14.62 8.14 -7.20
CA GLY A 100 -13.54 7.45 -7.89
C GLY A 100 -13.91 6.05 -8.36
N GLY A 101 -14.96 5.41 -7.84
CA GLY A 101 -15.32 4.03 -8.16
C GLY A 101 -14.33 2.98 -7.63
N ARG A 102 -13.47 3.34 -6.67
CA ARG A 102 -12.39 2.47 -6.14
C ARG A 102 -12.76 1.74 -4.86
N ILE A 103 -13.98 1.92 -4.35
CA ILE A 103 -14.48 1.23 -3.16
C ILE A 103 -15.51 0.16 -3.50
N THR A 104 -15.30 -1.05 -2.98
CA THR A 104 -16.23 -2.18 -3.06
C THR A 104 -17.00 -2.31 -1.75
N GLY A 105 -18.30 -2.59 -1.80
CA GLY A 105 -19.13 -2.84 -0.60
C GLY A 105 -19.47 -1.60 0.25
N GLY A 106 -18.92 -0.42 -0.06
CA GLY A 106 -19.13 0.82 0.71
C GLY A 106 -20.48 1.53 0.51
N LYS A 107 -21.34 1.08 -0.41
CA LYS A 107 -22.58 1.80 -0.78
C LYS A 107 -23.50 2.08 0.41
N ARG A 108 -23.63 1.14 1.35
CA ARG A 108 -24.49 1.30 2.54
C ARG A 108 -23.98 2.37 3.50
N MET A 109 -22.68 2.65 3.49
CA MET A 109 -22.03 3.62 4.39
C MET A 109 -22.10 5.05 3.87
N LEU A 110 -22.39 5.27 2.58
CA LEU A 110 -22.47 6.61 1.98
C LEU A 110 -23.61 7.45 2.55
N GLY A 111 -24.74 6.82 2.91
CA GLY A 111 -25.88 7.51 3.53
C GLY A 111 -25.70 7.88 5.00
N THR A 112 -24.75 7.24 5.71
CA THR A 112 -24.46 7.48 7.13
C THR A 112 -23.12 8.17 7.37
N ALA A 113 -22.34 8.41 6.30
CA ALA A 113 -20.94 8.86 6.34
C ALA A 113 -20.73 10.22 7.03
N LEU A 114 -21.76 11.08 7.10
CA LEU A 114 -21.68 12.41 7.70
C LEU A 114 -21.24 12.43 9.18
N GLN A 115 -21.33 11.31 9.90
CA GLN A 115 -20.97 11.24 11.34
C GLN A 115 -19.99 10.12 11.69
N ILE A 116 -19.38 9.46 10.71
CA ILE A 116 -18.47 8.34 10.96
C ILE A 116 -17.12 8.54 10.28
N LYS A 117 -16.11 7.88 10.83
CA LYS A 117 -14.74 7.80 10.34
C LYS A 117 -14.47 6.34 9.96
N PRO A 118 -14.59 6.00 8.67
CA PRO A 118 -14.35 4.66 8.17
C PRO A 118 -12.90 4.24 8.35
N ILE A 119 -12.71 2.96 8.67
CA ILE A 119 -11.44 2.26 8.61
C ILE A 119 -11.55 1.29 7.44
N LEU A 120 -10.61 1.37 6.52
CA LEU A 120 -10.59 0.65 5.25
C LEU A 120 -9.35 -0.24 5.17
N HIS A 121 -9.41 -1.23 4.30
CA HIS A 121 -8.25 -2.06 3.97
C HIS A 121 -8.32 -2.58 2.55
N PHE A 122 -7.19 -3.13 2.10
CA PHE A 122 -7.19 -4.02 0.95
C PHE A 122 -7.61 -5.45 1.36
N LYS A 123 -8.52 -6.02 0.58
CA LYS A 123 -8.92 -7.42 0.61
C LYS A 123 -9.11 -7.91 -0.81
N ASP A 124 -8.39 -8.97 -1.17
CA ASP A 124 -8.39 -9.54 -2.53
C ASP A 124 -8.11 -8.47 -3.60
N GLY A 125 -7.24 -7.51 -3.28
CA GLY A 125 -6.83 -6.42 -4.18
C GLY A 125 -7.79 -5.24 -4.25
N LEU A 126 -8.96 -5.32 -3.60
CA LEU A 126 -10.00 -4.30 -3.61
C LEU A 126 -10.01 -3.52 -2.29
N ILE A 127 -10.37 -2.23 -2.36
CA ILE A 127 -10.60 -1.43 -1.16
C ILE A 127 -11.98 -1.75 -0.60
N GLN A 128 -12.01 -2.20 0.65
CA GLN A 128 -13.23 -2.58 1.34
C GLN A 128 -13.33 -1.90 2.71
N PRO A 129 -14.55 -1.58 3.19
CA PRO A 129 -14.77 -1.21 4.57
C PRO A 129 -14.42 -2.34 5.53
N LEU A 130 -13.67 -2.01 6.58
CA LEU A 130 -13.29 -2.93 7.63
C LEU A 130 -14.03 -2.65 8.93
N SER A 131 -14.13 -1.38 9.31
CA SER A 131 -14.81 -0.91 10.53
C SER A 131 -15.13 0.58 10.43
N GLN A 132 -15.78 1.13 11.44
CA GLN A 132 -16.10 2.56 11.53
C GLN A 132 -16.15 3.03 12.99
N THR A 133 -15.74 4.28 13.23
CA THR A 133 -15.93 4.95 14.52
C THR A 133 -16.56 6.32 14.31
N ARG A 134 -16.83 7.08 15.38
CA ARG A 134 -17.36 8.47 15.26
C ARG A 134 -16.28 9.55 15.15
N THR A 135 -15.04 9.25 15.52
CA THR A 135 -13.97 10.25 15.64
C THR A 135 -12.67 9.71 15.10
N LYS A 136 -11.89 10.54 14.42
CA LYS A 136 -10.65 10.12 13.77
C LYS A 136 -9.65 9.52 14.74
N ARG A 137 -9.51 10.10 15.93
CA ARG A 137 -8.68 9.55 17.02
C ARG A 137 -9.06 8.11 17.39
N LYS A 138 -10.36 7.81 17.53
CA LYS A 138 -10.83 6.44 17.79
C LYS A 138 -10.59 5.51 16.61
N ALA A 139 -10.77 6.00 15.37
CA ALA A 139 -10.49 5.23 14.17
C ALA A 139 -9.01 4.86 14.06
N ILE A 140 -8.10 5.80 14.36
CA ILE A 140 -6.66 5.57 14.39
C ILE A 140 -6.30 4.55 15.48
N ALA A 141 -6.81 4.72 16.70
CA ALA A 141 -6.57 3.75 17.79
C ALA A 141 -7.03 2.34 17.38
N GLN A 142 -8.24 2.21 16.84
CA GLN A 142 -8.77 0.93 16.36
C GLN A 142 -7.99 0.38 15.15
N MET A 143 -7.47 1.25 14.27
CA MET A 143 -6.59 0.82 13.17
C MET A 143 -5.32 0.17 13.72
N LEU A 144 -4.74 0.72 14.79
CA LEU A 144 -3.58 0.11 15.46
C LEU A 144 -3.95 -1.20 16.17
N ASP A 145 -5.13 -1.29 16.80
CA ASP A 145 -5.62 -2.55 17.41
C ASP A 145 -5.77 -3.66 16.35
N ILE A 146 -6.31 -3.31 15.18
CA ILE A 146 -6.43 -4.24 14.05
C ILE A 146 -5.05 -4.65 13.54
N ALA A 147 -4.09 -3.72 13.48
CA ALA A 147 -2.73 -4.03 13.06
C ALA A 147 -2.08 -5.06 14.00
N GLU A 148 -2.21 -4.86 15.32
CA GLU A 148 -1.74 -5.80 16.33
C GLU A 148 -2.38 -7.19 16.19
N GLN A 149 -3.70 -7.24 15.98
CA GLN A 149 -4.41 -8.50 15.74
C GLN A 149 -3.89 -9.23 14.50
N ARG A 150 -3.61 -8.51 13.41
CA ARG A 150 -3.10 -9.09 12.16
C ARG A 150 -1.66 -9.58 12.27
N LEU A 151 -0.86 -8.96 13.13
CA LEU A 151 0.47 -9.47 13.45
C LEU A 151 0.41 -10.82 14.17
N GLY A 152 -0.67 -11.11 14.91
CA GLY A 152 -0.89 -12.42 15.52
C GLY A 152 0.23 -12.84 16.49
N GLY A 153 0.83 -11.88 17.19
CA GLY A 153 1.96 -12.09 18.09
C GLY A 153 3.34 -12.06 17.43
N LYS A 154 3.43 -11.99 16.09
CA LYS A 154 4.69 -11.74 15.39
C LYS A 154 5.11 -10.27 15.51
N LYS A 155 6.41 -10.01 15.37
CA LYS A 155 6.92 -8.64 15.28
C LYS A 155 6.59 -8.02 13.92
N MET A 156 6.41 -6.71 13.92
CA MET A 156 6.29 -5.93 12.68
C MET A 156 7.68 -5.74 12.09
N ALA A 157 7.92 -6.28 10.89
CA ALA A 157 9.22 -6.20 10.24
C ALA A 157 9.53 -4.78 9.77
N GLU A 158 8.55 -4.12 9.15
CA GLU A 158 8.68 -2.78 8.60
C GLU A 158 7.31 -2.12 8.53
N ALA A 159 7.27 -0.81 8.71
CA ALA A 159 6.05 -0.03 8.63
C ALA A 159 6.24 1.20 7.75
N ALA A 160 5.13 1.70 7.20
CA ALA A 160 5.07 3.00 6.59
C ALA A 160 3.79 3.72 6.99
N ILE A 161 3.93 4.97 7.41
CA ILE A 161 2.80 5.88 7.60
C ILE A 161 2.71 6.84 6.44
N VAL A 162 1.50 6.89 5.88
CA VAL A 162 1.16 7.75 4.75
C VAL A 162 0.05 8.69 5.14
N ASP A 163 0.19 9.97 4.81
CA ASP A 163 -0.84 10.97 5.08
C ASP A 163 -1.19 11.81 3.85
N VAL A 164 -2.40 12.38 3.86
CA VAL A 164 -2.87 13.32 2.83
C VAL A 164 -3.10 14.67 3.47
N ASP A 165 -2.18 15.61 3.23
CA ASP A 165 -2.24 16.99 3.71
C ASP A 165 -2.38 17.13 5.24
N VAL A 166 -1.91 16.15 6.01
CA VAL A 166 -1.92 16.16 7.49
C VAL A 166 -0.62 15.61 8.10
N PRO A 167 0.56 16.15 7.72
CA PRO A 167 1.86 15.58 8.09
C PRO A 167 2.07 15.48 9.61
N GLU A 168 1.65 16.50 10.37
CA GLU A 168 1.76 16.50 11.83
C GLU A 168 0.96 15.37 12.49
N GLU A 169 -0.19 14.99 11.91
CA GLU A 169 -0.97 13.85 12.41
C GLU A 169 -0.31 12.53 12.04
N GLY A 170 0.23 12.43 10.82
CA GLY A 170 1.03 11.27 10.42
C GLY A 170 2.25 11.06 11.32
N ASP A 171 2.92 12.11 11.75
CA ASP A 171 4.07 12.02 12.67
C ASP A 171 3.66 11.56 14.07
N LYS A 172 2.51 12.04 14.57
CA LYS A 172 1.92 11.55 15.83
C LYS A 172 1.58 10.06 15.75
N VAL A 173 1.02 9.61 14.63
CA VAL A 173 0.69 8.19 14.42
C VAL A 173 1.94 7.33 14.30
N ALA A 174 3.00 7.83 13.63
CA ALA A 174 4.28 7.14 13.59
C ALA A 174 4.88 6.96 14.98
N LYS A 175 4.82 7.98 15.84
CA LYS A 175 5.26 7.87 17.24
C LYS A 175 4.46 6.81 18.02
N MET A 176 3.13 6.78 17.84
CA MET A 176 2.28 5.75 18.46
C MET A 176 2.67 4.34 18.03
N ILE A 177 3.09 4.16 16.77
CA ILE A 177 3.51 2.85 16.25
C ILE A 177 4.87 2.45 16.79
N GLU A 178 5.82 3.40 16.84
CA GLU A 178 7.12 3.19 17.45
C GLU A 178 6.96 2.71 18.90
N ASP A 179 6.14 3.42 19.69
CA ASP A 179 5.89 3.10 21.10
C ASP A 179 5.18 1.76 21.29
N ARG A 180 4.23 1.42 20.40
CA ARG A 180 3.38 0.23 20.54
C ARG A 180 4.01 -1.05 20.00
N PHE A 181 4.74 -0.96 18.88
CA PHE A 181 5.20 -2.14 18.14
C PHE A 181 6.72 -2.28 18.14
N SER A 182 7.48 -1.30 18.65
CA SER A 182 8.95 -1.31 18.64
C SER A 182 9.52 -1.61 17.24
N VAL A 183 8.91 -1.01 16.22
CA VAL A 183 9.26 -1.27 14.81
C VAL A 183 10.67 -0.74 14.54
N PRO A 184 11.55 -1.52 13.90
CA PRO A 184 12.93 -1.09 13.64
C PRO A 184 13.03 0.06 12.63
N LEU A 185 12.06 0.17 11.72
CA LEU A 185 12.02 1.19 10.68
C LEU A 185 10.58 1.60 10.35
N ILE A 186 10.30 2.90 10.43
CA ILE A 186 9.02 3.50 10.03
C ILE A 186 9.29 4.51 8.91
N HIS A 187 8.78 4.22 7.72
CA HIS A 187 8.81 5.16 6.59
C HIS A 187 7.72 6.22 6.76
N ARG A 188 8.02 7.47 6.42
CA ARG A 188 7.05 8.57 6.33
C ARG A 188 6.92 9.03 4.90
N SER A 189 5.69 9.19 4.42
CA SER A 189 5.43 9.69 3.08
C SER A 189 4.11 10.46 3.04
N GLY A 190 4.04 11.48 2.19
CA GLY A 190 2.76 11.97 1.69
C GLY A 190 2.18 11.01 0.64
N VAL A 191 0.90 11.16 0.34
CA VAL A 191 0.25 10.44 -0.77
C VAL A 191 0.50 11.15 -2.11
N SER A 192 0.67 10.39 -3.19
CA SER A 192 0.76 10.96 -4.55
C SER A 192 -0.59 11.54 -5.01
N PRO A 193 -0.63 12.53 -5.92
CA PRO A 193 -1.89 13.13 -6.39
C PRO A 193 -2.90 12.11 -6.94
N VAL A 194 -2.42 11.04 -7.60
CA VAL A 194 -3.25 9.97 -8.14
C VAL A 194 -4.01 9.25 -7.03
N VAL A 195 -3.32 8.83 -5.97
CA VAL A 195 -3.97 8.13 -4.85
C VAL A 195 -4.80 9.12 -4.02
N GLY A 196 -4.29 10.33 -3.78
CA GLY A 196 -4.95 11.38 -3.01
C GLY A 196 -6.32 11.78 -3.57
N THR A 197 -6.46 11.78 -4.91
CA THR A 197 -7.73 12.04 -5.60
C THR A 197 -8.83 11.04 -5.20
N HIS A 198 -8.44 9.81 -4.88
CA HIS A 198 -9.37 8.75 -4.51
C HIS A 198 -9.61 8.65 -3.00
N VAL A 199 -8.60 8.86 -2.17
CA VAL A 199 -8.75 8.71 -0.71
C VAL A 199 -9.23 9.99 -0.01
N GLY A 200 -9.00 11.16 -0.64
CA GLY A 200 -9.35 12.46 -0.10
C GLY A 200 -8.36 13.01 0.94
N PRO A 201 -8.43 14.32 1.22
CA PRO A 201 -7.61 14.97 2.24
C PRO A 201 -7.91 14.43 3.64
N GLY A 202 -6.92 14.53 4.52
CA GLY A 202 -7.03 14.05 5.89
C GLY A 202 -6.92 12.53 6.04
N ALA A 203 -6.69 11.76 4.98
CA ALA A 203 -6.48 10.32 5.15
C ALA A 203 -5.17 10.02 5.89
N ILE A 204 -5.17 8.98 6.73
CA ILE A 204 -3.99 8.40 7.37
C ILE A 204 -3.97 6.91 7.06
N GLY A 205 -2.87 6.41 6.51
CA GLY A 205 -2.66 5.01 6.18
C GLY A 205 -1.45 4.41 6.90
N LEU A 206 -1.58 3.15 7.29
CA LEU A 206 -0.54 2.30 7.85
C LEU A 206 -0.35 1.09 6.92
N ALA A 207 0.82 1.01 6.28
CA ALA A 207 1.29 -0.18 5.60
C ALA A 207 2.29 -0.93 6.49
N PHE A 208 2.18 -2.26 6.56
CA PHE A 208 3.10 -3.08 7.35
C PHE A 208 3.06 -4.55 6.91
N TYR A 209 4.08 -5.31 7.28
CA TYR A 209 4.09 -6.77 7.20
C TYR A 209 4.83 -7.34 8.42
N ALA A 210 4.50 -8.59 8.78
CA ALA A 210 5.15 -9.28 9.90
C ALA A 210 6.57 -9.74 9.55
N GLU A 211 7.39 -10.08 10.53
CA GLU A 211 8.56 -10.93 10.30
C GLU A 211 8.11 -12.34 9.86
N THR A 212 8.99 -13.05 9.14
CA THR A 212 8.73 -14.40 8.64
C THR A 212 8.73 -15.41 9.79
#